data_AF-A0A7X5SCU3-F1
#
_entry.id   AF-A0A7X5SCU3-F1
#
_cell.length_a   1.000
_cell.length_b   1.000
_cell.length_c   1.000
_cell.angle_alpha   90.00
_cell.angle_beta   90.00
_cell.angle_gamma   90.00
#
_symmetry.space_group_name_H-M   'P 1'
#
loop_
_entity.id
_entity.type
_entity.pdbx_description
1 polymer ?
#
loop_
_entity_poly.entity_id
_entity_poly.type
_entity_poly.pdbx_seq_one_letter_code
_entity_poly.pdbx_strand_id
1 'polypeptide(L)'
;QQIPFQLQGALNDVSSRIDAAQIEQALLNLLKNAHEACSEAQPPNSDVAVRVTRVPQWLRIEVLDRGNGMNEAVLHNALMPFYSTK
;
A
#
# COMPACT_ATOMS: atom_id res chain seq x y z
N GLN A 1 -2.07 13.36 -8.69
CA GLN A 1 -1.27 13.78 -7.52
C GLN A 1 -0.09 12.81 -7.40
N GLN A 2 1.12 13.29 -7.14
CA GLN A 2 2.28 12.40 -6.91
C GLN A 2 2.37 12.06 -5.42
N ILE A 3 2.52 10.77 -5.08
CA ILE A 3 2.66 10.29 -3.70
C ILE A 3 4.05 9.65 -3.56
N PRO A 4 4.92 10.16 -2.67
CA PRO A 4 6.28 9.63 -2.53
C PRO A 4 6.27 8.25 -1.86
N PHE A 5 7.20 7.37 -2.25
CA PHE A 5 7.46 6.10 -1.58
C PHE A 5 8.87 5.61 -1.91
N GLN A 6 9.41 4.72 -1.08
CA GLN A 6 10.65 4.02 -1.38
C GLN A 6 10.36 2.71 -2.10
N LEU A 7 11.02 2.46 -3.23
CA LEU A 7 10.97 1.15 -3.87
C LEU A 7 11.99 0.22 -3.21
N GLN A 8 11.52 -0.87 -2.60
CA GLN A 8 12.38 -1.89 -2.00
C GLN A 8 12.68 -3.02 -2.98
N GLY A 9 13.97 -3.27 -3.20
CA GLY A 9 14.45 -4.27 -4.15
C GLY A 9 14.54 -3.74 -5.59
N ALA A 10 15.01 -4.59 -6.49
CA ALA A 10 15.11 -4.27 -7.92
C ALA A 10 13.89 -4.78 -8.68
N LEU A 11 13.36 -3.96 -9.59
CA LEU A 11 12.29 -4.33 -10.52
C LEU A 11 12.86 -4.91 -11.82
N ASN A 12 13.67 -5.96 -11.70
CA ASN A 12 14.29 -6.57 -12.88
C ASN A 12 13.32 -7.60 -13.49
N ASP A 13 13.03 -7.47 -14.78
CA ASP A 13 12.27 -8.44 -15.59
C ASP A 13 10.87 -8.80 -15.05
N VAL A 14 10.20 -7.84 -14.43
CA VAL A 14 8.82 -8.00 -13.95
C VAL A 14 7.83 -7.59 -15.02
N SER A 15 6.95 -8.51 -15.41
CA SER A 15 5.80 -8.23 -16.27
C SER A 15 4.58 -9.01 -15.81
N SER A 16 3.39 -8.44 -16.06
CA SER A 16 2.10 -9.08 -15.77
C SER A 16 1.03 -8.56 -16.74
N ARG A 17 -0.02 -9.34 -16.96
CA ARG A 17 -1.21 -8.91 -17.70
C ARG A 17 -2.20 -8.33 -16.70
N ILE A 18 -2.29 -7.01 -16.65
CA ILE A 18 -3.14 -6.26 -15.73
C ILE A 18 -3.85 -5.13 -16.47
N ASP A 19 -4.98 -4.69 -15.91
CA ASP A 19 -5.54 -3.39 -16.25
C ASP A 19 -4.73 -2.31 -15.52
N ALA A 20 -3.96 -1.53 -16.29
CA ALA A 20 -3.06 -0.52 -15.74
C ALA A 20 -3.82 0.55 -14.95
N ALA A 21 -5.00 0.97 -15.41
CA ALA A 21 -5.77 2.03 -14.76
C ALA A 21 -6.33 1.56 -13.41
N GLN A 22 -6.79 0.31 -13.33
CA GLN A 22 -7.28 -0.25 -12.07
C GLN A 22 -6.15 -0.44 -11.04
N ILE A 23 -4.98 -0.92 -11.48
CA ILE A 23 -3.82 -1.07 -10.60
C ILE A 23 -3.29 0.30 -10.14
N GLU A 24 -3.22 1.29 -11.03
CA GLU A 24 -2.86 2.65 -10.66
C GLU A 24 -3.80 3.19 -9.56
N GLN A 25 -5.11 3.07 -9.76
CA GLN A 25 -6.09 3.55 -8.78
C GLN A 25 -5.98 2.82 -7.43
N ALA A 26 -5.78 1.50 -7.44
CA ALA A 26 -5.59 0.72 -6.23
C ALA A 26 -4.32 1.15 -5.47
N LEU A 27 -3.20 1.33 -6.18
CA LEU A 27 -1.93 1.75 -5.58
C LEU A 27 -2.02 3.17 -5.02
N LEU A 28 -2.67 4.09 -5.73
CA LEU A 28 -2.89 5.45 -5.22
C LEU A 28 -3.69 5.44 -3.90
N ASN A 29 -4.72 4.60 -3.80
CA ASN A 29 -5.51 4.48 -2.59
C ASN A 29 -4.69 3.90 -1.43
N LEU A 30 -3.95 2.81 -1.66
CA LEU A 30 -3.13 2.18 -0.63
C LEU A 30 -1.99 3.10 -0.16
N LEU A 31 -1.30 3.77 -1.09
CA LEU A 31 -0.23 4.72 -0.76
C LEU A 31 -0.75 5.92 0.03
N LYS A 32 -1.93 6.44 -0.31
CA LYS A 32 -2.55 7.52 0.46
C LYS A 32 -2.85 7.08 1.90
N ASN A 33 -3.47 5.92 2.06
CA ASN A 33 -3.79 5.36 3.37
C ASN A 33 -2.53 5.09 4.20
N ALA A 34 -1.46 4.60 3.57
CA ALA A 34 -0.16 4.37 4.22
C ALA A 34 0.46 5.67 4.77
N HIS A 35 0.45 6.76 3.97
CA HIS A 35 0.95 8.06 4.43
C HIS A 35 0.14 8.64 5.59
N GLU A 36 -1.18 8.50 5.54
CA GLU A 36 -2.06 8.94 6.62
C GLU A 36 -1.72 8.17 7.91
N ALA A 37 -1.58 6.84 7.84
CA ALA A 37 -1.20 6.00 8.98
C ALA A 37 0.17 6.38 9.57
N CYS A 38 1.18 6.65 8.73
CA CYS A 38 2.50 7.12 9.18
C CYS A 38 2.45 8.51 9.82
N SER A 39 1.60 9.41 9.31
CA SER A 39 1.45 10.76 9.85
C SER A 39 0.77 10.79 11.21
N GLU A 40 -0.12 9.83 11.48
CA GLU A 40 -0.80 9.62 12.75
C GLU A 40 0.02 8.79 13.75
N ALA A 41 1.16 8.23 13.31
CA ALA A 41 2.04 7.44 14.16
C ALA A 41 2.66 8.27 15.29
N GLN A 42 3.06 7.60 16.38
CA GLN A 42 3.77 8.25 17.48
C GLN A 42 5.13 7.57 17.74
N PRO A 43 6.26 8.21 17.39
CA PRO A 43 6.37 9.51 16.71
C PRO A 43 5.93 9.46 15.23
N PRO A 44 5.51 10.60 14.65
CA PRO A 44 5.16 10.67 13.23
C PRO A 44 6.35 10.33 12.34
N ASN A 45 6.09 9.70 11.20
CA ASN A 45 7.12 9.36 10.22
C ASN A 45 6.56 9.41 8.78
N SER A 46 7.40 9.08 7.80
CA SER A 46 7.02 9.00 6.38
C SER A 46 7.53 7.71 5.71
N ASP A 47 7.70 6.66 6.52
CA ASP A 47 8.32 5.39 6.11
C ASP A 47 7.34 4.52 5.32
N VAL A 48 7.04 4.97 4.09
CA VAL A 48 6.22 4.22 3.13
C VAL A 48 7.11 3.60 2.07
N ALA A 49 6.99 2.29 1.91
CA ALA A 49 7.72 1.53 0.91
C ALA A 49 6.80 0.67 0.05
N VAL A 50 7.19 0.48 -1.21
CA VAL A 50 6.57 -0.50 -2.11
C VAL A 50 7.59 -1.58 -2.38
N ARG A 51 7.17 -2.83 -2.24
CA ARG A 51 7.96 -4.00 -2.62
C ARG A 51 7.21 -4.80 -3.67
N VAL A 52 7.93 -5.20 -4.69
CA VAL A 52 7.38 -6.05 -5.76
C VAL A 52 8.20 -7.32 -5.81
N THR A 53 7.55 -8.45 -5.60
CA THR A 53 8.20 -9.77 -5.62
C THR A 53 7.48 -10.71 -6.57
N ARG A 54 8.26 -11.42 -7.38
CA ARG A 54 7.72 -12.53 -8.16
C ARG A 54 7.58 -13.74 -7.25
N VAL A 55 6.38 -14.30 -7.21
CA VAL A 55 6.09 -15.57 -6.54
C VAL A 55 5.55 -16.55 -7.59
N PRO A 56 5.47 -17.87 -7.32
CA PRO A 56 4.95 -18.80 -8.29
C PRO A 56 3.58 -18.37 -8.80
N GLN A 57 3.46 -18.18 -10.12
CA GLN A 57 2.23 -17.77 -10.85
C GLN A 57 1.71 -16.36 -10.58
N TRP A 58 2.30 -15.59 -9.65
CA TRP A 58 1.80 -14.26 -9.30
C TRP A 58 2.90 -13.22 -9.19
N LEU A 59 2.48 -11.98 -9.40
CA LEU A 59 3.23 -10.83 -8.92
C LEU A 59 2.62 -10.39 -7.60
N ARG A 60 3.45 -10.27 -6.56
CA ARG A 60 3.04 -9.73 -5.27
C ARG A 60 3.53 -8.29 -5.19
N ILE A 61 2.59 -7.37 -4.95
CA ILE A 61 2.87 -5.97 -4.69
C ILE A 61 2.47 -5.71 -3.24
N GLU A 62 3.42 -5.25 -2.45
CA GLU A 62 3.26 -4.96 -1.03
C GLU A 62 3.45 -3.45 -0.83
N VAL A 63 2.49 -2.80 -0.19
CA VAL A 63 2.63 -1.43 0.32
C VAL A 63 2.88 -1.57 1.82
N LEU A 64 4.06 -1.15 2.27
CA LEU A 64 4.51 -1.25 3.64
C LEU A 64 4.55 0.15 4.25
N ASP A 65 3.95 0.32 5.41
CA ASP A 65 3.99 1.53 6.21
C ASP A 65 4.51 1.23 7.63
N ARG A 66 4.86 2.28 8.37
CA ARG A 66 5.14 2.23 9.81
C ARG A 66 4.18 3.11 10.59
N GLY A 67 2.90 3.01 10.24
CA GLY A 67 1.80 3.62 10.96
C GLY A 67 1.41 2.88 12.24
N ASN A 68 0.30 3.30 12.84
CA ASN A 68 -0.24 2.71 14.08
C ASN A 68 -0.84 1.30 13.90
N GLY A 69 -0.95 0.82 12.66
CA GLY A 69 -1.66 -0.42 12.34
C GLY A 69 -3.17 -0.32 12.54
N MET A 70 -3.86 -1.44 12.39
CA MET A 70 -5.31 -1.55 12.57
C MET A 70 -5.62 -2.48 13.73
N ASN A 71 -6.61 -2.12 14.55
CA ASN A 71 -7.17 -3.06 15.51
C ASN A 71 -8.06 -4.09 14.77
N GLU A 72 -8.43 -5.16 15.47
CA GLU A 72 -9.20 -6.28 14.88
C GLU A 72 -10.55 -5.84 14.31
N ALA A 73 -11.24 -4.90 14.97
CA ALA A 73 -12.54 -4.40 14.52
C ALA A 73 -12.43 -3.60 13.21
N VAL A 74 -11.38 -2.78 13.05
CA VAL A 74 -11.09 -2.06 11.81
C VAL A 74 -10.69 -3.04 10.72
N LEU A 75 -9.85 -4.03 11.03
CA LEU A 75 -9.41 -5.04 10.08
C LEU A 75 -10.58 -5.83 9.48
N HIS A 76 -11.57 -6.20 10.31
CA HIS A 76 -12.77 -6.91 9.85
C HIS A 76 -13.57 -6.10 8.81
N ASN A 77 -13.57 -4.78 8.94
CA ASN A 77 -14.31 -3.87 8.08
C ASN A 77 -13.45 -3.21 6.99
N ALA A 78 -12.14 -3.47 6.95
CA ALA A 78 -11.19 -2.73 6.11
C ALA A 78 -11.45 -2.86 4.60
N LEU A 79 -12.16 -3.91 4.18
CA LEU A 79 -12.52 -4.17 2.79
C LEU A 79 -13.98 -3.81 2.46
N MET A 80 -14.75 -3.34 3.45
CA MET A 80 -16.13 -2.94 3.22
C MET A 80 -16.16 -1.64 2.41
N PRO A 81 -16.92 -1.59 1.30
CA PRO A 81 -17.06 -0.36 0.52
C PRO A 81 -17.51 0.80 1.40
N PHE A 82 -16.89 1.97 1.21
CA PHE A 82 -17.18 3.22 1.91
C PHE A 82 -16.90 3.24 3.43
N TYR A 83 -16.37 2.17 4.01
CA TYR A 83 -15.92 2.18 5.40
C TYR A 83 -14.64 3.01 5.56
N SER A 84 -14.62 3.90 6.55
CA SER A 84 -13.50 4.81 6.85
C SER A 84 -13.31 4.91 8.35
N THR A 85 -12.06 4.97 8.79
CA THR A 85 -11.67 5.34 10.16
C THR A 85 -11.23 6.79 10.28
N LYS A 86 -11.17 7.52 9.16
CA LYS A 86 -11.07 8.99 9.16
C LYS A 86 -12.36 9.63 9.61
#